data_AF-A0A9E5BKP6-F1
#
_entry.id   AF-A0A9E5BKP6-F1
#
_cell.length_a   1.000
_cell.length_b   1.000
_cell.length_c   1.000
_cell.angle_alpha   90.00
_cell.angle_beta   90.00
_cell.angle_gamma   90.00
#
_symmetry.space_group_name_H-M   'P 1'
#
loop_
_entity.id
_entity.type
_entity.pdbx_description
1 polymer ?
#
loop_
_entity_poly.entity_id
_entity_poly.type
_entity_poly.pdbx_seq_one_letter_code
_entity_poly.pdbx_strand_id
1 'polypeptide(L)' 'EGKLPLCAELCSTKALIGGDGDVIADVFRTRVVKRMAAGKNAGADVFGWATAYGKPNAPAPAAKPAAGGKS' A
#
# COMPACT_ATOMS: atom_id res chain seq x y z
N GLU A 1 -23.79 15.95 13.99
CA GLU A 1 -23.50 14.60 14.51
C GLU A 1 -22.08 14.25 14.12
N GLY A 2 -21.13 14.19 15.06
CA GLY A 2 -19.72 13.91 14.79
C GLY A 2 -19.45 12.45 14.39
N LYS A 3 -20.26 11.92 13.48
CA LYS A 3 -20.24 10.54 13.02
C LYS A 3 -19.38 10.47 11.77
N LEU A 4 -18.40 9.57 11.78
CA LEU A 4 -17.56 9.35 10.62
C LEU A 4 -18.42 8.79 9.46
N PRO A 5 -17.99 9.02 8.21
CA PRO A 5 -18.66 8.44 7.05
C PRO A 5 -18.74 6.92 7.17
N LEU A 6 -19.87 6.33 6.75
CA LEU A 6 -20.18 4.91 6.88
C LEU A 6 -19.03 3.99 6.40
N CYS A 7 -18.37 4.39 5.32
CA CYS A 7 -17.25 3.63 4.76
C CYS A 7 -16.03 3.58 5.70
N ALA A 8 -15.76 4.65 6.45
CA ALA A 8 -14.68 4.66 7.44
C ALA A 8 -15.05 3.88 8.71
N GLU A 9 -16.33 3.93 9.12
CA GLU A 9 -16.82 3.21 10.30
C GLU A 9 -16.90 1.69 10.09
N LEU A 10 -17.23 1.25 8.88
CA LEU A 10 -17.37 -0.19 8.58
C LEU A 10 -16.07 -0.83 8.07
N CYS A 11 -14.96 -0.10 8.01
CA CYS A 11 -13.71 -0.61 7.46
C CYS A 11 -12.98 -1.55 8.43
N SER A 12 -13.10 -2.86 8.24
CA SER A 12 -12.47 -3.90 9.08
C SER A 12 -10.94 -3.84 9.12
N THR A 13 -10.30 -3.40 8.04
CA THR A 13 -8.84 -3.37 7.89
C THR A 13 -8.23 -2.00 8.18
N LYS A 14 -9.04 -1.02 8.59
CA LYS A 14 -8.62 0.36 8.86
C LYS A 14 -7.90 1.04 7.68
N ALA A 15 -8.28 0.64 6.46
CA ALA A 15 -7.83 1.23 5.22
C ALA A 15 -8.47 2.61 4.99
N LEU A 16 -9.77 2.73 5.24
CA LEU A 16 -10.50 3.99 5.20
C LEU A 16 -10.42 4.67 6.57
N ILE A 17 -10.07 5.97 6.57
CA ILE A 17 -9.91 6.80 7.77
C ILE A 17 -10.57 8.16 7.52
N GLY A 18 -11.20 8.74 8.54
CA GLY A 18 -11.84 10.05 8.50
C GLY A 18 -11.61 10.80 9.81
N GLY A 19 -11.60 12.13 9.76
CA GLY A 19 -11.27 13.00 10.89
C GLY A 19 -10.65 14.31 10.42
N ASP A 20 -10.04 15.04 11.34
CA ASP A 20 -9.35 16.31 11.04
C ASP A 20 -8.20 16.11 10.04
N GLY A 21 -8.12 16.99 9.05
CA GLY A 21 -7.19 16.88 7.93
C GLY A 21 -5.73 16.75 8.36
N ASP A 22 -5.30 17.52 9.36
CA ASP A 22 -3.93 17.50 9.86
C ASP A 22 -3.56 16.15 10.52
N VAL A 23 -4.48 15.59 11.31
CA VAL A 23 -4.32 14.28 11.95
C VAL A 23 -4.27 13.18 10.89
N ILE A 24 -5.17 13.23 9.91
CA ILE A 24 -5.20 12.25 8.81
C ILE A 24 -3.92 12.32 7.97
N ALA A 25 -3.41 13.53 7.72
CA ALA A 25 -2.20 13.73 6.95
C ALA A 25 -0.96 13.21 7.69
N ASP A 26 -0.87 13.37 9.01
CA ASP A 26 0.21 12.79 9.82
C ASP A 26 0.17 11.25 9.84
N VAL A 27 -1.02 10.67 10.04
CA VAL A 27 -1.23 9.21 9.97
C VAL A 27 -0.84 8.66 8.60
N PHE A 28 -1.21 9.34 7.51
CA PHE A 28 -0.85 8.96 6.16
C PHE A 28 0.66 8.93 5.96
N ARG A 29 1.37 10.01 6.33
CA ARG A 29 2.83 10.11 6.22
C ARG A 29 3.54 9.01 7.01
N THR A 30 3.11 8.79 8.26
CA THR A 30 3.64 7.72 9.11
C THR A 30 3.46 6.34 8.46
N ARG A 31 2.29 6.07 7.86
CA ARG A 31 2.03 4.78 7.17
C ARG A 31 2.88 4.62 5.91
N VAL A 32 3.10 5.70 5.16
CA VAL A 32 3.97 5.69 3.97
C VAL A 32 5.40 5.37 4.36
N VAL A 33 5.98 6.07 5.35
CA VAL A 33 7.35 5.83 5.83
C VAL A 33 7.53 4.40 6.33
N LYS A 34 6.57 3.88 7.11
CA LYS A 34 6.62 2.49 7.60
C LYS A 34 6.61 1.45 6.48
N ARG A 35 5.84 1.68 5.40
CA ARG A 35 5.81 0.78 4.24
C ARG A 35 7.09 0.86 3.42
N MET A 36 7.64 2.06 3.24
CA MET A 36 8.95 2.27 2.60
C MET A 36 10.06 1.51 3.36
N ALA A 37 10.14 1.68 4.68
CA ALA A 37 11.13 0.99 5.51
C ALA A 37 10.99 -0.53 5.46
N ALA A 38 9.78 -1.05 5.30
CA ALA A 38 9.50 -2.48 5.20
C ALA A 38 9.79 -3.09 3.81
N GLY A 39 10.39 -2.34 2.88
CA GLY A 39 10.64 -2.80 1.51
C GLY A 39 9.37 -3.03 0.68
N LYS A 40 8.21 -2.60 1.19
CA LYS A 40 6.93 -2.60 0.48
C LYS A 40 6.79 -1.22 -0.14
N ASN A 41 7.64 -0.97 -1.13
CA ASN A 41 7.72 0.21 -2.01
C ASN A 41 6.46 1.10 -1.91
N ALA A 42 6.57 2.29 -1.35
CA ALA A 42 5.46 3.25 -1.36
C ALA A 42 5.68 4.24 -2.51
N GLY A 43 4.83 4.22 -3.54
CA GLY A 43 4.91 5.17 -4.65
C GLY A 43 4.51 4.59 -6.00
N ALA A 44 4.73 5.35 -7.08
CA ALA A 44 4.43 4.94 -8.46
C ALA A 44 5.23 3.70 -8.90
N ASP A 45 6.36 3.41 -8.25
CA ASP A 45 7.24 2.28 -8.60
C ASP A 45 6.64 0.90 -8.24
N VAL A 46 5.55 0.82 -7.45
CA VAL A 46 4.80 -0.44 -7.25
C VAL A 46 3.68 -0.66 -8.24
N PHE A 47 3.21 0.40 -8.89
CA PHE A 47 2.06 0.36 -9.78
C PHE A 47 2.49 0.87 -11.16
N GLY A 48 3.26 0.03 -11.86
CA GLY A 48 3.76 0.34 -13.19
C GLY A 48 4.03 -0.91 -14.01
N TRP A 49 4.01 -0.76 -15.33
CA TRP A 49 4.28 -1.87 -16.27
C TRP A 49 5.62 -2.56 -15.99
N ALA A 50 6.64 -1.82 -15.51
CA ALA A 50 7.93 -2.38 -15.15
C ALA A 50 7.89 -3.32 -13.93
N THR A 51 6.95 -3.13 -12.99
CA THR A 51 6.78 -4.00 -11.81
C THR A 51 5.97 -5.25 -12.15
N ALA A 52 5.01 -5.11 -13.07
CA ALA A 52 4.19 -6.23 -13.52
C ALA A 52 4.92 -7.12 -14.56
N TYR A 53 5.76 -6.55 -15.44
CA TYR A 53 6.36 -7.26 -16.58
C TYR A 53 7.88 -7.11 -16.70
N GLY A 54 8.54 -6.36 -15.81
CA GLY A 54 9.97 -6.05 -15.93
C GLY A 54 10.27 -4.90 -16.89
N LYS A 55 11.51 -4.41 -16.87
CA LYS A 55 11.98 -3.36 -17.81
C LYS A 55 12.26 -4.01 -19.18
N PRO A 56 11.89 -3.37 -20.31
CA PRO A 56 11.97 -3.99 -21.65
C PRO A 56 13.36 -4.50 -22.07
N ASN A 57 14.44 -4.01 -21.48
CA ASN A 57 15.83 -4.46 -21.75
C ASN A 57 16.57 -4.96 -20.49
N ALA A 58 15.84 -5.43 -19.47
CA ALA A 58 16.46 -6.13 -18.34
C ALA A 58 16.47 -7.64 -18.63
N PRO A 59 17.52 -8.38 -18.24
CA PRO A 59 17.44 -9.84 -18.23
C PRO A 59 16.24 -10.26 -17.38
N ALA A 60 15.49 -11.26 -17.85
CA ALA A 60 14.24 -11.69 -17.23
C ALA A 60 14.41 -11.82 -15.71
N PRO A 61 13.56 -11.17 -14.89
CA PRO A 61 13.64 -11.32 -13.46
C PRO A 61 13.42 -12.80 -13.16
N ALA A 62 14.41 -13.44 -12.53
CA ALA A 62 14.26 -14.80 -12.04
C ALA A 62 13.00 -14.83 -11.17
N ALA A 63 12.00 -15.60 -11.59
CA ALA A 63 10.80 -15.83 -10.82
C ALA A 63 11.23 -16.31 -9.44
N LYS A 64 11.14 -15.45 -8.43
CA LYS A 64 11.18 -15.93 -7.06
C LYS A 64 9.99 -16.87 -6.94
N PRO A 65 10.18 -18.14 -6.52
CA PRO A 65 9.06 -19.03 -6.34
C PRO A 65 8.06 -18.32 -5.43
N ALA A 66 6.80 -18.23 -5.88
CA ALA A 66 5.72 -17.92 -4.97
C ALA A 66 5.86 -18.92 -3.83
N ALA A 67 6.19 -18.42 -2.62
CA ALA A 67 6.13 -19.23 -1.42
C ALA A 67 4.67 -19.62 -1.25
N GLY A 68 4.30 -20.73 -1.88
CA GLY A 68 3.01 -21.36 -1.76
C GLY A 68 2.84 -21.91 -0.35
N GLY A 69 1.62 -21.78 0.15
CA GLY A 69 1.12 -22.51 1.31
C GLY A 69 0.51 -21.58 2.35
N LYS A 70 -0.74 -21.74 2.80
CA LYS A 70 -1.66 -22.88 2.67
C LYS A 70 -3.10 -22.40 2.80
N SER A 71 -4.00 -23.31 2.47
CA SER A 71 -5.45 -23.35 2.74
C SER A 71 -5.92 -22.62 3.99
#